data_AF-A0A8J3Q598-F1
#
_entry.id   AF-A0A8J3Q598-F1
#
_cell.length_a   1.000
_cell.length_b   1.000
_cell.length_c   1.000
_cell.angle_alpha   90.00
_cell.angle_beta   90.00
_cell.angle_gamma   90.00
#
_symmetry.space_group_name_H-M   'P 1'
#
loop_
_entity.id
_entity.type
_entity.pdbx_description
1 polymer ?
#
loop_
_entity_poly.entity_id
_entity_poly.type
_entity_poly.pdbx_seq_one_letter_code
_entity_poly.pdbx_strand_id
1 'polypeptide(L)'
;MSHRASGIVLLVLSFPLLMLGITSWQEAAREADVRAWQLRQSVSEPDPQDREDFARYAESTLDRQVSAEKNRNWMLAIAVMGIGAGVVLLLPRRRRAVTELVSASVAGNAAPSPPPSAAAPQFRPCRACQWQISVEAVACPRCGCPHVPLTPAAPPSAMPSSAVQSSAVQANAEPPRPINKLQRAFYVTLMVLGLGSAVVIYTVMFNSLSETVLVQISPYWIFPTVFGYYGLVAQRMEAKLQTTHLDTVSDQLLNVIKELGGPLGQVFAFLVHAPFLIVKSRTPWVTAFVGSLIWAMALVFFFAVIFPEL
;
A
#
# COMPACT_ATOMS: atom_id res chain seq x y z
N MET A 1 15.55 1.43 0.62
CA MET A 1 14.17 0.91 0.53
C MET A 1 14.23 -0.61 0.44
N SER A 2 13.29 -1.34 1.06
CA SER A 2 13.22 -2.80 0.84
C SER A 2 12.77 -3.06 -0.60
N HIS A 3 13.27 -4.12 -1.24
CA HIS A 3 12.87 -4.51 -2.60
C HIS A 3 11.34 -4.59 -2.76
N ARG A 4 10.66 -5.02 -1.70
CA ARG A 4 9.19 -5.08 -1.64
C ARG A 4 8.54 -3.70 -1.81
N ALA A 5 9.07 -2.67 -1.14
CA ALA A 5 8.53 -1.31 -1.28
C ALA A 5 8.64 -0.83 -2.74
N SER A 6 9.80 -1.06 -3.38
CA SER A 6 10.01 -0.70 -4.79
C SER A 6 9.07 -1.45 -5.74
N GLY A 7 8.79 -2.73 -5.48
CA GLY A 7 7.85 -3.51 -6.27
C GLY A 7 6.41 -2.97 -6.21
N ILE A 8 5.98 -2.56 -5.01
CA ILE A 8 4.64 -1.98 -4.80
C ILE A 8 4.53 -0.62 -5.50
N VAL A 9 5.57 0.24 -5.44
CA VAL A 9 5.56 1.54 -6.14
C VAL A 9 5.33 1.33 -7.63
N LEU A 10 6.06 0.39 -8.24
CA LEU A 10 5.89 0.09 -9.66
C LEU A 10 4.47 -0.40 -9.97
N LEU A 11 3.91 -1.27 -9.11
CA LEU A 11 2.56 -1.79 -9.30
C LEU A 11 1.49 -0.68 -9.18
N VAL A 12 1.61 0.18 -8.18
CA VAL A 12 0.72 1.33 -7.94
C VAL A 12 0.77 2.34 -9.09
N LEU A 13 1.97 2.66 -9.60
CA LEU A 13 2.12 3.59 -10.73
C LEU A 13 1.70 2.98 -12.07
N SER A 14 1.71 1.65 -12.19
CA SER A 14 1.31 0.98 -13.43
C SER A 14 -0.21 0.89 -13.59
N PHE A 15 -0.96 0.91 -12.50
CA PHE A 15 -2.42 0.77 -12.57
C PHE A 15 -3.12 1.93 -13.29
N PRO A 16 -2.80 3.22 -13.04
CA PRO A 16 -3.35 4.32 -13.82
C PRO A 16 -2.96 4.27 -15.30
N LEU A 17 -1.72 3.85 -15.60
CA LEU A 17 -1.26 3.68 -16.99
C LEU A 17 -2.04 2.56 -17.72
N LEU A 18 -2.36 1.48 -17.01
CA LEU A 18 -3.20 0.42 -17.54
C LEU A 18 -4.62 0.94 -17.83
N MET A 19 -5.20 1.71 -16.91
CA MET A 19 -6.53 2.30 -17.11
C MET A 19 -6.57 3.27 -18.29
N LEU A 20 -5.55 4.13 -18.45
CA LEU A 20 -5.40 5.00 -19.62
C LEU A 20 -5.24 4.20 -20.93
N GLY A 21 -4.52 3.07 -20.87
CA GLY A 21 -4.44 2.13 -21.99
C GLY A 21 -5.80 1.51 -22.35
N ILE A 22 -6.68 1.26 -21.38
CA ILE A 22 -8.02 0.72 -21.64
C ILE A 22 -8.96 1.80 -22.20
N THR A 23 -8.93 3.02 -21.67
CA THR A 23 -9.80 4.11 -22.17
C THR A 23 -9.43 4.52 -23.59
N SER A 24 -8.13 4.64 -23.89
CA SER A 24 -7.66 4.91 -25.27
C SER A 24 -8.07 3.84 -26.28
N TRP A 25 -8.32 2.60 -25.85
CA TRP A 25 -8.86 1.55 -26.71
C TRP A 25 -10.32 1.81 -27.12
N GLN A 26 -11.15 2.27 -26.16
CA GLN A 26 -12.55 2.60 -26.43
C GLN A 26 -12.67 3.80 -27.39
N GLU A 27 -11.79 4.78 -27.23
CA GLU A 27 -11.75 5.96 -28.11
C GLU A 27 -11.32 5.58 -29.53
N ALA A 28 -10.29 4.74 -29.68
CA ALA A 28 -9.88 4.22 -30.98
C ALA A 28 -11.00 3.40 -31.67
N ALA A 29 -11.79 2.63 -30.91
CA ALA A 29 -12.93 1.91 -31.45
C ALA A 29 -14.03 2.86 -31.94
N ARG A 30 -14.33 3.92 -31.18
CA ARG A 30 -15.31 4.94 -31.58
C ARG A 30 -14.88 5.69 -32.84
N GLU A 31 -13.60 6.05 -32.96
CA GLU A 31 -13.06 6.70 -34.17
C GLU A 31 -13.09 5.77 -35.40
N ALA A 32 -12.89 4.47 -35.21
CA ALA A 32 -13.02 3.49 -36.29
C ALA A 32 -14.45 3.43 -36.85
N ASP A 33 -15.47 3.50 -35.99
CA ASP A 33 -16.87 3.54 -36.40
C ASP A 33 -17.23 4.83 -37.16
N VAL A 34 -16.72 5.97 -36.69
CA VAL A 34 -16.87 7.27 -37.37
C VAL A 34 -16.26 7.23 -38.76
N ARG A 35 -15.03 6.72 -38.89
CA ARG A 35 -14.37 6.55 -40.19
C ARG A 35 -15.15 5.63 -41.12
N ALA A 36 -15.65 4.50 -40.62
CA ALA A 36 -16.46 3.58 -41.40
C ALA A 36 -17.76 4.24 -41.91
N TRP A 37 -18.37 5.11 -41.09
CA TRP A 37 -19.52 5.90 -41.52
C TRP A 37 -19.15 6.93 -42.59
N GLN A 38 -18.04 7.67 -42.43
CA GLN A 38 -17.57 8.66 -43.41
C GLN A 38 -17.28 8.03 -44.78
N LEU A 39 -16.66 6.84 -44.79
CA LEU A 39 -16.41 6.09 -46.03
C LEU A 39 -17.69 5.59 -46.71
N ARG A 40 -18.74 5.26 -45.93
CA ARG A 40 -20.04 4.92 -46.52
C ARG A 40 -20.71 6.15 -47.13
N GLN A 41 -20.62 7.31 -46.47
CA GLN A 41 -21.18 8.56 -46.99
C GLN A 41 -20.50 9.02 -48.27
N SER A 42 -19.17 8.93 -48.36
CA SER A 42 -18.45 9.33 -49.58
C SER A 42 -18.88 8.53 -50.81
N VAL A 43 -19.20 7.24 -50.65
CA VAL A 43 -19.69 6.39 -51.76
C VAL A 43 -21.11 6.78 -52.19
N SER A 44 -21.96 7.20 -51.26
CA SER A 44 -23.35 7.58 -51.56
C SER A 44 -23.53 9.02 -52.03
N GLU A 45 -22.55 9.91 -51.81
CA GLU A 45 -22.66 11.33 -52.11
C GLU A 45 -22.62 11.61 -53.63
N PRO A 46 -23.68 12.22 -54.22
CA PRO A 46 -23.72 12.55 -55.65
C PRO A 46 -22.72 13.63 -56.07
N ASP A 47 -22.45 14.62 -55.22
CA ASP A 47 -21.51 15.69 -55.53
C ASP A 47 -20.05 15.17 -55.45
N PRO A 48 -19.25 15.29 -56.54
CA PRO A 48 -17.85 14.87 -56.51
C PRO A 48 -17.01 15.62 -55.48
N GLN A 49 -17.30 16.90 -55.21
CA GLN A 49 -16.52 17.70 -54.26
C GLN A 49 -16.77 17.23 -52.82
N ASP A 50 -18.04 17.05 -52.43
CA ASP A 50 -18.40 16.57 -51.10
C ASP A 50 -17.87 15.14 -50.87
N ARG A 51 -17.87 14.30 -51.91
CA ARG A 51 -17.25 12.97 -51.88
C ARG A 51 -15.76 13.02 -51.54
N GLU A 52 -15.00 13.92 -52.17
CA GLU A 52 -13.58 14.12 -51.88
C GLU A 52 -13.36 14.65 -50.46
N ASP A 53 -14.21 15.55 -49.98
CA ASP A 53 -14.12 16.08 -48.64
C ASP A 53 -14.39 15.00 -47.57
N PHE A 54 -15.42 14.15 -47.75
CA PHE A 54 -15.64 12.99 -46.88
C PHE A 54 -14.46 12.01 -46.89
N ALA A 55 -13.84 11.77 -48.05
CA ALA A 55 -12.64 10.93 -48.14
C ALA A 55 -11.46 11.52 -47.37
N ARG A 56 -11.23 12.84 -47.50
CA ARG A 56 -10.18 13.57 -46.77
C ARG A 56 -10.43 13.56 -45.25
N TYR A 57 -11.68 13.70 -44.82
CA TYR A 57 -12.05 13.56 -43.40
C TYR A 57 -11.82 12.14 -42.88
N ALA A 58 -12.11 11.11 -43.68
CA ALA A 58 -11.85 9.73 -43.33
C ALA A 58 -10.35 9.42 -43.20
N GLU A 59 -9.51 10.05 -44.02
CA GLU A 59 -8.04 9.96 -43.92
C GLU A 59 -7.52 10.64 -42.65
N SER A 60 -7.98 11.85 -42.34
CA SER A 60 -7.63 12.51 -41.07
C SER A 60 -8.06 11.71 -39.83
N THR A 61 -9.19 11.01 -39.92
CA THR A 61 -9.67 10.13 -38.84
C THR A 61 -8.82 8.86 -38.71
N LEU A 62 -8.31 8.32 -39.82
CA LEU A 62 -7.34 7.22 -39.79
C LEU A 62 -6.06 7.62 -39.04
N ASP A 63 -5.50 8.79 -39.33
CA ASP A 63 -4.28 9.25 -38.65
C ASP A 63 -4.47 9.37 -37.13
N ARG A 64 -5.63 9.89 -36.71
CA ARG A 64 -6.01 9.95 -35.29
C ARG A 64 -6.14 8.55 -34.68
N GLN A 65 -6.78 7.61 -35.38
CA GLN A 65 -6.90 6.23 -34.95
C GLN A 65 -5.51 5.56 -34.79
N VAL A 66 -4.62 5.70 -35.77
CA VAL A 66 -3.26 5.14 -35.73
C VAL A 66 -2.46 5.73 -34.57
N SER A 67 -2.57 7.04 -34.34
CA SER A 67 -1.92 7.71 -33.21
C SER A 67 -2.46 7.21 -31.86
N ALA A 68 -3.78 7.05 -31.73
CA ALA A 68 -4.41 6.51 -30.54
C ALA A 68 -3.98 5.06 -30.28
N GLU A 69 -3.94 4.21 -31.30
CA GLU A 69 -3.47 2.82 -31.18
C GLU A 69 -1.98 2.75 -30.77
N LYS A 70 -1.14 3.63 -31.31
CA LYS A 70 0.27 3.72 -30.92
C LYS A 70 0.42 4.13 -29.45
N ASN A 71 -0.28 5.17 -29.02
CA ASN A 71 -0.28 5.64 -27.64
C ASN A 71 -0.79 4.56 -26.68
N ARG A 72 -1.88 3.88 -27.04
CA ARG A 72 -2.43 2.73 -26.32
C ARG A 72 -1.38 1.64 -26.12
N ASN A 73 -0.77 1.17 -27.22
CA ASN A 73 0.21 0.09 -27.17
C ASN A 73 1.41 0.48 -26.31
N TRP A 74 1.84 1.74 -26.37
CA TRP A 74 2.94 2.25 -25.56
C TRP A 74 2.59 2.31 -24.06
N MET A 75 1.41 2.84 -23.71
CA MET A 75 0.94 2.88 -22.32
C MET A 75 0.74 1.47 -21.73
N LEU A 76 0.11 0.56 -22.48
CA LEU A 76 -0.07 -0.83 -22.05
C LEU A 76 1.28 -1.54 -21.88
N ALA A 77 2.23 -1.33 -22.79
CA ALA A 77 3.57 -1.91 -22.65
C ALA A 77 4.26 -1.44 -21.37
N ILE A 78 4.21 -0.15 -21.06
CA ILE A 78 4.79 0.41 -19.82
C ILE A 78 4.07 -0.14 -18.59
N ALA A 79 2.73 -0.18 -18.61
CA ALA A 79 1.95 -0.71 -17.50
C ALA A 79 2.27 -2.20 -17.25
N VAL A 80 2.33 -3.02 -18.29
CA VAL A 80 2.67 -4.45 -18.18
C VAL A 80 4.10 -4.63 -17.67
N MET A 81 5.07 -3.84 -18.16
CA MET A 81 6.45 -3.88 -17.66
C MET A 81 6.52 -3.49 -16.18
N GLY A 82 5.82 -2.43 -15.77
CA GLY A 82 5.81 -1.97 -14.39
C GLY A 82 5.09 -2.95 -13.45
N ILE A 83 3.98 -3.58 -13.87
CA ILE A 83 3.33 -4.67 -13.13
C ILE A 83 4.27 -5.86 -13.01
N GLY A 84 4.89 -6.29 -14.11
CA GLY A 84 5.82 -7.42 -14.12
C GLY A 84 7.00 -7.21 -13.18
N ALA A 85 7.66 -6.05 -13.27
CA ALA A 85 8.74 -5.68 -12.35
C ALA A 85 8.26 -5.59 -10.90
N GLY A 86 7.05 -5.06 -10.68
CA GLY A 86 6.41 -4.99 -9.38
C GLY A 86 6.21 -6.37 -8.75
N VAL A 87 5.65 -7.31 -9.51
CA VAL A 87 5.43 -8.70 -9.09
C VAL A 87 6.76 -9.42 -8.80
N VAL A 88 7.76 -9.28 -9.67
CA VAL A 88 9.09 -9.89 -9.48
C VAL A 88 9.74 -9.42 -8.19
N LEU A 89 9.61 -8.13 -7.86
CA LEU A 89 10.15 -7.54 -6.62
C LEU A 89 9.35 -7.92 -5.37
N LEU A 90 8.08 -8.28 -5.53
CA LEU A 90 7.20 -8.74 -4.46
C LEU A 90 7.36 -10.22 -4.15
N LEU A 91 7.71 -11.04 -5.14
CA LEU A 91 7.95 -12.46 -4.96
C LEU A 91 9.03 -12.66 -3.89
N PRO A 92 8.79 -13.53 -2.89
CA PRO A 92 9.80 -13.83 -1.90
C PRO A 92 11.00 -14.41 -2.64
N ARG A 93 12.11 -13.66 -2.69
CA ARG A 93 13.41 -14.17 -3.13
C ARG A 93 13.65 -15.40 -2.26
N ARG A 94 13.41 -16.60 -2.81
CA ARG A 94 13.84 -17.87 -2.23
C ARG A 94 15.33 -17.64 -2.02
N ARG A 95 15.73 -17.34 -0.79
CA ARG A 95 17.14 -17.39 -0.42
C ARG A 95 17.49 -18.84 -0.76
N ARG A 96 18.22 -19.05 -1.86
CA ARG A 96 18.91 -20.31 -2.05
C ARG A 96 19.64 -20.47 -0.73
N ALA A 97 19.27 -21.50 0.03
CA ALA A 97 20.08 -21.94 1.13
C ALA A 97 21.46 -22.11 0.49
N VAL A 98 22.38 -21.21 0.85
CA VAL A 98 23.80 -21.45 0.63
C VAL A 98 24.09 -22.54 1.66
N THR A 99 23.71 -23.76 1.31
CA THR A 99 24.06 -24.95 2.05
C THR A 99 25.57 -25.01 1.96
N GLU A 100 26.20 -24.69 3.08
CA GLU A 100 27.47 -25.26 3.53
C GLU A 100 28.44 -25.68 2.43
N LEU A 101 29.31 -24.75 2.04
CA LEU A 101 30.62 -25.06 1.45
C LEU A 101 31.75 -24.33 2.20
N VAL A 102 31.52 -24.01 3.48
CA VAL A 102 32.51 -23.40 4.39
C VAL A 102 32.72 -24.28 5.62
N SER A 103 32.88 -25.59 5.41
CA SER A 103 33.27 -26.53 6.48
C SER A 103 34.64 -27.18 6.22
N ALA A 104 35.45 -26.67 5.29
CA ALA A 104 36.75 -27.26 4.99
C ALA A 104 37.83 -26.23 4.63
N SER A 105 38.19 -25.30 5.53
CA SER A 105 39.54 -24.70 5.54
C SER A 105 39.79 -23.68 6.67
N VAL A 106 39.58 -24.00 7.95
CA VAL A 106 40.28 -23.26 9.03
C VAL A 106 40.62 -24.21 10.17
N ALA A 107 41.61 -25.06 9.94
CA ALA A 107 42.42 -25.61 11.02
C ALA A 107 43.59 -24.64 11.24
N GLY A 108 43.73 -24.15 12.47
CA GLY A 108 44.90 -23.40 12.92
C GLY A 108 44.66 -21.90 13.05
N ASN A 109 44.12 -21.48 14.20
CA ASN A 109 44.71 -20.44 15.03
C ASN A 109 43.93 -20.34 16.35
N ALA A 110 44.63 -20.59 17.46
CA ALA A 110 44.10 -20.51 18.81
C ALA A 110 43.79 -19.06 19.17
N ALA A 111 42.51 -18.75 19.33
CA ALA A 111 42.02 -17.48 19.84
C ALA A 111 41.75 -17.57 21.36
N PRO A 112 41.93 -16.47 22.10
CA PRO A 112 41.74 -16.42 23.55
C PRO A 112 40.29 -16.72 23.96
N SER A 113 40.17 -17.43 25.09
CA SER A 113 38.91 -17.86 25.71
C SER A 113 37.89 -16.71 25.86
N PRO A 114 36.63 -16.91 25.47
CA PRO A 114 35.58 -15.90 25.62
C PRO A 114 35.29 -15.62 27.10
N PRO A 115 34.85 -14.40 27.45
CA PRO A 115 34.45 -14.04 28.81
C PRO A 115 33.28 -14.94 29.29
N PRO A 116 33.14 -15.14 30.61
CA PRO A 116 32.08 -15.97 31.18
C PRO A 116 30.72 -15.48 30.69
N SER A 117 30.02 -16.36 29.99
CA SER A 117 28.67 -16.17 29.46
C SER A 117 27.76 -15.59 30.53
N ALA A 118 27.20 -14.41 30.28
CA ALA A 118 26.18 -13.82 31.12
C ALA A 118 25.04 -14.84 31.28
N ALA A 119 24.68 -15.15 32.53
CA ALA A 119 23.65 -16.14 32.84
C ALA A 119 22.38 -15.82 32.05
N ALA A 120 21.79 -16.84 31.43
CA ALA A 120 20.57 -16.67 30.65
C ALA A 120 19.48 -16.00 31.51
N PRO A 121 18.76 -15.01 30.98
CA PRO A 121 17.71 -14.31 31.72
C PRO A 121 16.64 -15.28 32.20
N GLN A 122 16.29 -15.20 33.49
CA GLN A 122 15.27 -16.06 34.11
C GLN A 122 13.89 -15.41 34.03
N PHE A 123 12.88 -16.21 33.72
CA PHE A 123 11.48 -15.77 33.60
C PHE A 123 10.57 -16.62 34.51
N ARG A 124 9.50 -16.00 35.03
CA ARG A 124 8.45 -16.66 35.83
C ARG A 124 7.05 -16.28 35.35
N PRO A 125 6.03 -17.16 35.43
CA PRO A 125 4.67 -16.80 35.05
C PRO A 125 4.02 -15.85 36.07
N CYS A 126 3.28 -14.86 35.58
CA CYS A 126 2.46 -13.99 36.40
C CYS A 126 1.28 -14.78 37.00
N ARG A 127 1.05 -14.66 38.32
CA ARG A 127 -0.06 -15.36 39.00
C ARG A 127 -1.45 -15.01 38.46
N ALA A 128 -1.64 -13.78 37.97
CA ALA A 128 -2.94 -13.31 37.50
C ALA A 128 -3.24 -13.72 36.04
N CYS A 129 -2.26 -13.60 35.14
CA CYS A 129 -2.49 -13.76 33.70
C CYS A 129 -1.61 -14.83 33.03
N GLN A 130 -0.80 -15.57 33.80
CA GLN A 130 0.12 -16.62 33.33
C GLN A 130 1.19 -16.14 32.31
N TRP A 131 1.36 -14.82 32.15
CA TRP A 131 2.36 -14.24 31.27
C TRP A 131 3.78 -14.39 31.84
N GLN A 132 4.75 -14.77 31.02
CA GLN A 132 6.16 -14.88 31.42
C GLN A 132 6.77 -13.50 31.63
N ILE A 133 7.21 -13.20 32.85
CA ILE A 133 7.83 -11.93 33.24
C ILE A 133 9.25 -12.18 33.75
N SER A 134 10.16 -11.22 33.55
CA SER A 134 11.50 -11.27 34.15
C SER A 134 11.38 -11.37 35.67
N VAL A 135 12.25 -12.15 36.32
CA VAL A 135 12.32 -12.25 37.78
C VAL A 135 12.66 -10.91 38.45
N GLU A 136 13.24 -9.97 37.71
CA GLU A 136 13.56 -8.61 38.15
C GLU A 136 12.38 -7.62 38.00
N ALA A 137 11.30 -8.00 37.30
CA ALA A 137 10.17 -7.10 37.07
C ALA A 137 9.32 -6.89 38.33
N VAL A 138 9.06 -5.63 38.66
CA VAL A 138 8.27 -5.19 39.84
C VAL A 138 6.75 -5.25 39.58
N ALA A 139 6.32 -5.26 38.32
CA ALA A 139 4.91 -5.40 37.95
C ALA A 139 4.76 -6.15 36.62
N CYS A 140 3.61 -6.80 36.43
CA CYS A 140 3.32 -7.50 35.18
C CYS A 140 2.98 -6.49 34.08
N PRO A 141 3.67 -6.50 32.92
CA PRO A 141 3.41 -5.56 31.83
C PRO A 141 2.03 -5.79 31.19
N ARG A 142 1.43 -6.98 31.37
CA ARG A 142 0.15 -7.34 30.76
C ARG A 142 -1.06 -6.99 31.62
N CYS A 143 -0.98 -7.19 32.93
CA CYS A 143 -2.14 -7.02 33.83
C CYS A 143 -1.91 -6.01 34.96
N GLY A 144 -0.72 -5.42 35.07
CA GLY A 144 -0.40 -4.41 36.09
C GLY A 144 -0.27 -4.95 37.53
N CYS A 145 -0.42 -6.25 37.75
CA CYS A 145 -0.31 -6.81 39.10
C CYS A 145 1.13 -6.69 39.63
N PRO A 146 1.33 -6.27 40.90
CA PRO A 146 2.65 -6.12 41.50
C PRO A 146 3.32 -7.47 41.76
N HIS A 147 4.65 -7.48 41.66
CA HIS A 147 5.50 -8.65 41.88
C HIS A 147 6.68 -8.28 42.78
N VAL A 148 7.02 -9.19 43.70
CA VAL A 148 8.22 -9.05 44.54
C VAL A 148 9.42 -9.54 43.73
N PRO A 149 10.41 -8.69 43.40
CA PRO A 149 11.63 -9.13 42.71
C PRO A 149 12.32 -10.21 43.54
N LEU A 150 12.71 -11.33 42.91
CA LEU A 150 13.61 -12.25 43.60
C LEU A 150 15.01 -11.67 43.51
N THR A 151 15.49 -11.11 44.62
CA THR A 151 16.91 -10.83 44.78
C THR A 151 17.64 -12.16 44.61
N PRO A 152 18.59 -12.29 43.67
CA PRO A 152 19.31 -13.55 43.48
C PRO A 152 20.00 -13.92 44.79
N ALA A 153 19.50 -14.98 45.42
CA ALA A 153 20.10 -15.54 46.61
C ALA A 153 21.49 -16.06 46.23
N ALA A 154 22.48 -15.76 47.08
CA ALA A 154 23.84 -16.27 46.96
C ALA A 154 23.83 -17.80 46.74
N PRO A 155 24.71 -18.34 45.88
CA PRO A 155 24.62 -19.71 45.39
C PRO A 155 24.73 -20.73 46.53
N PRO A 156 23.73 -21.61 46.73
CA PRO A 156 23.86 -22.80 47.53
C PRO A 156 24.29 -24.00 46.68
N SER A 157 25.20 -24.78 47.25
CA SER A 157 25.79 -25.98 46.71
C SER A 157 24.78 -27.11 46.43
N ALA A 158 24.84 -27.64 45.20
CA ALA A 158 24.59 -29.03 44.78
C ALA A 158 23.18 -29.68 44.91
N MET A 159 22.84 -30.45 43.85
CA MET A 159 21.89 -31.59 43.73
C MET A 159 20.45 -31.28 43.19
N PRO A 160 19.69 -32.28 42.65
CA PRO A 160 19.65 -32.50 41.21
C PRO A 160 18.23 -32.52 40.58
N SER A 161 18.21 -32.29 39.27
CA SER A 161 17.35 -32.90 38.25
C SER A 161 15.86 -33.16 38.52
N SER A 162 15.00 -32.35 37.89
CA SER A 162 13.70 -32.78 37.36
C SER A 162 13.35 -31.95 36.14
N ALA A 163 13.61 -32.52 34.97
CA ALA A 163 13.34 -31.94 33.67
C ALA A 163 11.83 -32.04 33.36
N VAL A 164 11.12 -30.92 33.48
CA VAL A 164 9.82 -30.72 32.83
C VAL A 164 10.07 -29.85 31.61
N GLN A 165 10.20 -30.50 30.45
CA GLN A 165 10.13 -29.83 29.16
C GLN A 165 8.68 -29.40 28.91
N SER A 166 8.36 -28.16 29.25
CA SER A 166 7.11 -27.52 28.81
C SER A 166 7.46 -26.53 27.71
N SER A 167 7.02 -26.87 26.50
CA SER A 167 7.30 -26.21 25.23
C SER A 167 7.12 -24.70 25.30
N ALA A 168 8.22 -23.99 25.04
CA ALA A 168 8.30 -22.55 24.97
C ALA A 168 7.51 -22.00 23.77
N VAL A 169 6.37 -21.36 24.03
CA VAL A 169 5.81 -20.37 23.11
C VAL A 169 6.37 -19.01 23.55
N GLN A 170 7.59 -18.69 23.11
CA GLN A 170 8.21 -17.38 23.28
C GLN A 170 7.47 -16.34 22.42
N ALA A 171 6.53 -15.62 23.02
CA ALA A 171 6.06 -14.36 22.46
C ALA A 171 7.13 -13.30 22.73
N ASN A 172 8.13 -13.23 21.84
CA ASN A 172 9.12 -12.15 21.82
C ASN A 172 8.39 -10.82 21.65
N ALA A 173 8.30 -10.04 22.73
CA ALA A 173 7.89 -8.64 22.66
C ALA A 173 9.02 -7.85 21.98
N GLU A 174 8.90 -7.68 20.67
CA GLU A 174 9.85 -6.95 19.85
C GLU A 174 9.86 -5.47 20.27
N PRO A 175 11.04 -4.84 20.42
CA PRO A 175 11.14 -3.43 20.80
C PRO A 175 10.41 -2.52 19.78
N PRO A 176 9.92 -1.35 20.23
CA PRO A 176 9.16 -0.42 19.39
C PRO A 176 9.97 -0.07 18.13
N ARG A 177 9.43 -0.43 16.97
CA ARG A 177 10.12 -0.20 15.70
C ARG A 177 10.16 1.30 15.41
N PRO A 178 11.33 1.88 15.12
CA PRO A 178 11.44 3.30 14.82
C PRO A 178 10.62 3.66 13.58
N ILE A 179 9.94 4.81 13.62
CA ILE A 179 9.16 5.33 12.51
C ILE A 179 10.06 5.43 11.27
N ASN A 180 9.67 4.74 10.20
CA ASN A 180 10.42 4.73 8.96
C ASN A 180 10.23 6.07 8.23
N LYS A 181 11.16 7.03 8.46
CA LYS A 181 11.15 8.38 7.85
C LYS A 181 11.00 8.32 6.33
N LEU A 182 11.61 7.32 5.69
CA LEU A 182 11.56 7.14 4.25
C LEU A 182 10.17 6.78 3.75
N GLN A 183 9.46 5.92 4.48
CA GLN A 183 8.09 5.54 4.14
C GLN A 183 7.13 6.72 4.36
N ARG A 184 7.35 7.53 5.39
CA ARG A 184 6.59 8.78 5.59
C ARG A 184 6.82 9.75 4.44
N ALA A 185 8.07 9.97 4.04
CA ALA A 185 8.41 10.82 2.90
C ALA A 185 7.72 10.33 1.62
N PHE A 186 7.74 9.02 1.37
CA PHE A 186 7.06 8.40 0.24
C PHE A 186 5.56 8.72 0.19
N TYR A 187 4.83 8.57 1.30
CA TYR A 187 3.40 8.89 1.34
C TYR A 187 3.13 10.39 1.17
N VAL A 188 3.97 11.26 1.76
CA VAL A 188 3.87 12.71 1.54
C VAL A 188 4.10 13.05 0.06
N THR A 189 5.12 12.47 -0.58
CA THR A 189 5.41 12.71 -2.00
C THR A 189 4.25 12.29 -2.88
N LEU A 190 3.63 11.12 -2.63
CA LEU A 190 2.45 10.69 -3.37
C LEU A 190 1.26 11.64 -3.20
N MET A 191 1.04 12.11 -1.97
CA MET A 191 -0.03 13.06 -1.69
C MET A 191 0.21 14.40 -2.41
N VAL A 192 1.45 14.92 -2.38
CA VAL A 192 1.84 16.15 -3.08
C VAL A 192 1.75 15.98 -4.60
N LEU A 193 2.17 14.84 -5.15
CA LEU A 193 2.05 14.56 -6.58
C LEU A 193 0.59 14.45 -7.01
N GLY A 194 -0.24 13.76 -6.23
CA GLY A 194 -1.68 13.67 -6.48
C GLY A 194 -2.33 15.05 -6.46
N LEU A 195 -2.17 15.81 -5.38
CA LEU A 195 -2.73 17.17 -5.29
C LEU A 195 -2.16 18.13 -6.35
N GLY A 196 -0.85 18.05 -6.62
CA GLY A 196 -0.20 18.86 -7.65
C GLY A 196 -0.72 18.55 -9.05
N SER A 197 -0.91 17.27 -9.38
CA SER A 197 -1.54 16.88 -10.66
C SER A 197 -2.98 17.37 -10.77
N ALA A 198 -3.77 17.34 -9.68
CA ALA A 198 -5.09 17.94 -9.67
C ALA A 198 -5.04 19.44 -9.97
N VAL A 199 -4.18 20.20 -9.30
CA VAL A 199 -4.02 21.64 -9.54
C VAL A 199 -3.68 21.91 -11.01
N VAL A 200 -2.72 21.19 -11.60
CA VAL A 200 -2.35 21.35 -13.01
C VAL A 200 -3.52 21.02 -13.95
N ILE A 201 -4.23 19.91 -13.71
CA ILE A 201 -5.38 19.49 -14.52
C ILE A 201 -6.47 20.57 -14.49
N TYR A 202 -6.85 21.05 -13.31
CA TYR A 202 -7.98 21.98 -13.17
C TYR A 202 -7.63 23.45 -13.46
N THR A 203 -6.35 23.86 -13.41
CA THR A 203 -5.96 25.26 -13.66
C THR A 203 -5.38 25.49 -15.05
N VAL A 204 -4.66 24.51 -15.59
CA VAL A 204 -3.96 24.65 -16.88
C VAL A 204 -4.67 23.87 -17.98
N MET A 205 -5.08 22.63 -17.70
CA MET A 205 -5.63 21.74 -18.74
C MET A 205 -7.15 21.78 -18.86
N PHE A 206 -7.85 22.42 -17.93
CA PHE A 206 -9.32 22.38 -17.84
C PHE A 206 -10.02 22.79 -19.14
N ASN A 207 -9.53 23.84 -19.82
CA ASN A 207 -10.13 24.33 -21.07
C ASN A 207 -9.85 23.42 -22.28
N SER A 208 -8.88 22.51 -22.18
CA SER A 208 -8.44 21.63 -23.28
C SER A 208 -9.02 20.22 -23.16
N LEU A 209 -9.62 19.89 -22.02
CA LEU A 209 -10.19 18.57 -21.74
C LEU A 209 -11.71 18.67 -21.79
N SER A 210 -12.37 17.70 -22.43
CA SER A 210 -13.82 17.57 -22.30
C SER A 210 -14.19 17.16 -20.88
N GLU A 211 -15.44 17.43 -20.48
CA GLU A 211 -15.98 17.02 -19.18
C GLU A 211 -15.79 15.51 -18.92
N THR A 212 -16.05 14.70 -19.95
CA THR A 212 -15.84 13.24 -19.91
C THR A 212 -14.39 12.87 -19.61
N VAL A 213 -13.43 13.48 -20.30
CA VAL A 213 -12.01 13.20 -20.08
C VAL A 213 -11.59 13.68 -18.68
N LEU A 214 -12.15 14.79 -18.19
CA LEU A 214 -11.88 15.32 -16.85
C LEU A 214 -12.36 14.36 -15.75
N VAL A 215 -13.50 13.70 -15.94
CA VAL A 215 -14.00 12.67 -15.03
C VAL A 215 -13.14 11.41 -15.12
N GLN A 216 -12.80 10.96 -16.33
CA GLN A 216 -11.98 9.76 -16.56
C GLN A 216 -10.54 9.92 -16.03
N ILE A 217 -9.97 11.13 -16.02
CA ILE A 217 -8.64 11.39 -15.45
C ILE A 217 -8.67 11.56 -13.93
N SER A 218 -9.85 11.73 -13.32
CA SER A 218 -9.95 11.97 -11.87
C SER A 218 -9.33 10.87 -10.99
N PRO A 219 -9.43 9.56 -11.30
CA PRO A 219 -8.79 8.53 -10.49
C PRO A 219 -7.27 8.66 -10.48
N TYR A 220 -6.66 9.24 -11.52
CA TYR A 220 -5.21 9.40 -11.66
C TYR A 220 -4.61 10.25 -10.53
N TRP A 221 -5.29 11.32 -10.12
CA TRP A 221 -4.81 12.20 -9.07
C TRP A 221 -5.44 11.88 -7.70
N ILE A 222 -6.68 11.40 -7.68
CA ILE A 222 -7.35 11.02 -6.42
C ILE A 222 -6.68 9.81 -5.79
N PHE A 223 -6.39 8.75 -6.56
CA PHE A 223 -5.80 7.53 -6.02
C PHE A 223 -4.47 7.74 -5.27
N PRO A 224 -3.43 8.37 -5.84
CA PRO A 224 -2.18 8.63 -5.13
C PRO A 224 -2.39 9.57 -3.93
N THR A 225 -3.34 10.51 -4.00
CA THR A 225 -3.67 11.41 -2.89
C THR A 225 -4.25 10.64 -1.71
N VAL A 226 -5.29 9.83 -1.97
CA VAL A 226 -5.96 9.02 -0.95
C VAL A 226 -5.00 7.97 -0.40
N PHE A 227 -4.23 7.29 -1.26
CA PHE A 227 -3.24 6.30 -0.81
C PHE A 227 -2.15 6.94 0.06
N GLY A 228 -1.64 8.11 -0.32
CA GLY A 228 -0.69 8.88 0.49
C GLY A 228 -1.29 9.28 1.85
N TYR A 229 -2.50 9.84 1.86
CA TYR A 229 -3.21 10.20 3.09
C TYR A 229 -3.42 8.99 4.01
N TYR A 230 -3.98 7.91 3.48
CA TYR A 230 -4.23 6.68 4.22
C TYR A 230 -2.94 6.07 4.77
N GLY A 231 -1.85 6.10 3.99
CA GLY A 231 -0.53 5.67 4.43
C GLY A 231 0.01 6.45 5.63
N LEU A 232 -0.15 7.77 5.63
CA LEU A 232 0.23 8.64 6.75
C LEU A 232 -0.62 8.39 8.00
N VAL A 233 -1.93 8.22 7.83
CA VAL A 233 -2.85 7.90 8.93
C VAL A 233 -2.48 6.55 9.55
N ALA A 234 -2.27 5.52 8.73
CA ALA A 234 -1.88 4.19 9.18
C ALA A 234 -0.55 4.20 9.93
N GLN A 235 0.44 4.97 9.48
CA GLN A 235 1.72 5.15 10.20
C GLN A 235 1.55 5.84 11.56
N ARG A 236 0.71 6.88 11.63
CA ARG A 236 0.43 7.56 12.91
C ARG A 236 -0.26 6.61 13.89
N MET A 237 -1.18 5.79 13.41
CA MET A 237 -1.86 4.79 14.23
C MET A 237 -0.89 3.70 14.70
N GLU A 238 -0.04 3.16 13.82
CA GLU A 238 0.97 2.18 14.22
C GLU A 238 1.89 2.73 15.32
N ALA A 239 2.33 3.99 15.18
CA ALA A 239 3.16 4.65 16.19
C ALA A 239 2.43 4.81 17.54
N LYS A 240 1.13 5.12 17.54
CA LYS A 240 0.36 5.24 18.77
C LYS A 240 -0.05 3.89 19.36
N LEU A 241 -0.26 2.84 18.56
CA LEU A 241 -0.55 1.49 19.03
C LEU A 241 0.59 0.93 19.88
N GLN A 242 1.83 1.22 19.49
CA GLN A 242 3.01 0.86 20.28
C GLN A 242 3.03 1.52 21.66
N THR A 243 2.39 2.69 21.83
CA THR A 243 2.36 3.41 23.11
C THR A 243 1.14 3.11 23.97
N THR A 244 0.00 2.76 23.37
CA THR A 244 -1.29 2.63 24.08
C THR A 244 -1.73 1.19 24.37
N HIS A 245 -0.96 0.18 23.97
CA HIS A 245 -1.28 -1.25 24.22
C HIS A 245 -2.64 -1.72 23.68
N LEU A 246 -3.30 -0.93 22.82
CA LEU A 246 -4.58 -1.27 22.21
C LEU A 246 -4.40 -2.40 21.19
N ASP A 247 -5.36 -3.32 21.14
CA ASP A 247 -5.25 -4.53 20.32
C ASP A 247 -5.50 -4.29 18.82
N THR A 248 -6.22 -3.21 18.46
CA THR A 248 -6.63 -2.92 17.07
C THR A 248 -6.52 -1.45 16.64
N VAL A 249 -6.19 -1.24 15.37
CA VAL A 249 -6.12 0.08 14.69
C VAL A 249 -7.48 0.79 14.67
N SER A 250 -8.57 0.03 14.57
CA SER A 250 -9.94 0.53 14.51
C SER A 250 -10.38 1.25 15.78
N ASP A 251 -10.01 0.76 16.95
CA ASP A 251 -10.42 1.36 18.23
C ASP A 251 -9.81 2.75 18.42
N GLN A 252 -8.55 2.89 17.99
CA GLN A 252 -7.85 4.16 18.05
C GLN A 252 -8.41 5.17 17.05
N LEU A 253 -8.79 4.71 15.85
CA LEU A 253 -9.46 5.55 14.87
C LEU A 253 -10.79 6.09 15.40
N LEU A 254 -11.59 5.24 16.06
CA LEU A 254 -12.86 5.67 16.66
C LEU A 254 -12.67 6.74 17.73
N ASN A 255 -11.60 6.67 18.52
CA ASN A 255 -11.27 7.74 19.48
C ASN A 255 -10.90 9.05 18.79
N VAL A 256 -10.10 9.01 17.72
CA VAL A 256 -9.78 10.21 16.93
C VAL A 256 -11.05 10.80 16.29
N ILE A 257 -11.96 9.97 15.78
CA ILE A 257 -13.24 10.42 15.21
C ILE A 257 -14.12 11.09 16.29
N LYS A 258 -14.14 10.56 17.52
CA LYS A 258 -14.87 11.16 18.65
C LYS A 258 -14.27 12.50 19.10
N GLU A 259 -12.95 12.67 18.99
CA GLU A 259 -12.24 13.91 19.36
C GLU A 259 -12.52 15.08 18.40
N LEU A 260 -13.01 14.84 17.17
CA LEU A 260 -13.30 15.90 16.20
C LEU A 260 -14.53 16.78 16.52
N GLY A 261 -15.18 16.59 17.67
CA GLY A 261 -15.90 17.65 18.41
C GLY A 261 -17.25 18.14 17.88
N GLY A 262 -17.79 17.59 16.78
CA GLY A 262 -19.13 17.95 16.29
C GLY A 262 -19.84 16.82 15.55
N PRO A 263 -21.19 16.76 15.59
CA PRO A 263 -21.96 15.67 14.98
C PRO A 263 -21.72 15.59 13.46
N LEU A 264 -21.60 16.74 12.79
CA LEU A 264 -21.34 16.80 11.36
C LEU A 264 -19.91 16.33 11.04
N GLY A 265 -18.91 16.81 11.80
CA GLY A 265 -17.52 16.40 11.66
C GLY A 265 -17.32 14.91 11.91
N GLN A 266 -18.05 14.35 12.86
CA GLN A 266 -18.03 12.93 13.17
C GLN A 266 -18.56 12.08 12.01
N VAL A 267 -19.68 12.49 11.39
CA VAL A 267 -20.24 11.79 10.21
C VAL A 267 -19.26 11.84 9.04
N PHE A 268 -18.67 13.00 8.76
CA PHE A 268 -17.66 13.14 7.70
C PHE A 268 -16.41 12.32 7.99
N ALA A 269 -15.86 12.39 9.20
CA ALA A 269 -14.69 11.62 9.58
C ALA A 269 -14.97 10.11 9.50
N PHE A 270 -16.15 9.68 9.93
CA PHE A 270 -16.60 8.30 9.81
C PHE A 270 -16.70 7.88 8.35
N LEU A 271 -17.34 8.66 7.48
CA LEU A 271 -17.47 8.35 6.06
C LEU A 271 -16.10 8.29 5.36
N VAL A 272 -15.23 9.27 5.62
CA VAL A 272 -13.88 9.33 5.06
C VAL A 272 -13.02 8.16 5.52
N HIS A 273 -13.17 7.68 6.75
CA HIS A 273 -12.31 6.65 7.34
C HIS A 273 -12.98 5.28 7.48
N ALA A 274 -14.24 5.11 7.07
CA ALA A 274 -14.97 3.85 7.12
C ALA A 274 -14.20 2.67 6.50
N PRO A 275 -13.45 2.84 5.38
CA PRO A 275 -12.64 1.75 4.83
C PRO A 275 -11.61 1.18 5.81
N PHE A 276 -11.07 2.00 6.74
CA PHE A 276 -10.16 1.51 7.77
C PHE A 276 -10.84 0.55 8.75
N LEU A 277 -12.14 0.69 8.99
CA LEU A 277 -12.88 -0.18 9.90
C LEU A 277 -13.08 -1.59 9.32
N ILE A 278 -13.10 -1.71 7.99
CA ILE A 278 -13.27 -2.98 7.28
C ILE A 278 -11.95 -3.78 7.31
N VAL A 279 -10.81 -3.10 7.33
CA VAL A 279 -9.49 -3.73 7.16
C VAL A 279 -8.84 -4.03 8.52
N LYS A 280 -8.99 -5.28 8.99
CA LYS A 280 -8.36 -5.79 10.23
C LYS A 280 -6.86 -6.12 10.11
N SER A 281 -6.10 -5.38 9.31
CA SER A 281 -4.67 -5.61 9.14
C SER A 281 -3.84 -4.76 10.12
N ARG A 282 -2.84 -5.39 10.76
CA ARG A 282 -1.82 -4.68 11.55
C ARG A 282 -0.75 -3.99 10.70
N THR A 283 -0.70 -4.30 9.41
CA THR A 283 0.33 -3.75 8.53
C THR A 283 -0.18 -2.48 7.85
N PRO A 284 0.43 -1.31 8.10
CA PRO A 284 -0.11 -0.02 7.69
C PRO A 284 -0.25 0.11 6.17
N TRP A 285 0.62 -0.57 5.41
CA TRP A 285 0.60 -0.54 3.96
C TRP A 285 -0.59 -1.31 3.37
N VAL A 286 -0.98 -2.46 3.96
CA VAL A 286 -2.17 -3.21 3.52
C VAL A 286 -3.41 -2.36 3.77
N THR A 287 -3.48 -1.75 4.95
CA THR A 287 -4.59 -0.88 5.33
C THR A 287 -4.68 0.32 4.39
N ALA A 288 -3.56 0.93 4.04
CA ALA A 288 -3.54 2.03 3.09
C ALA A 288 -3.97 1.61 1.67
N PHE A 289 -3.46 0.47 1.18
CA PHE A 289 -3.79 -0.05 -0.15
C PHE A 289 -5.26 -0.44 -0.27
N VAL A 290 -5.79 -1.19 0.69
CA VAL A 290 -7.20 -1.62 0.66
C VAL A 290 -8.11 -0.41 0.85
N GLY A 291 -7.76 0.52 1.75
CA GLY A 291 -8.51 1.75 1.95
C GLY A 291 -8.57 2.62 0.68
N SER A 292 -7.44 2.81 -0.01
CA SER A 292 -7.40 3.55 -1.27
C SER A 292 -8.12 2.83 -2.42
N LEU A 293 -8.04 1.50 -2.46
CA LEU A 293 -8.75 0.70 -3.46
C LEU A 293 -10.27 0.80 -3.29
N ILE A 294 -10.76 0.74 -2.04
CA ILE A 294 -12.19 0.94 -1.73
C ILE A 294 -12.65 2.32 -2.21
N TRP A 295 -11.87 3.37 -1.95
CA TRP A 295 -12.18 4.72 -2.42
C TRP A 295 -12.16 4.83 -3.95
N ALA A 296 -11.18 4.23 -4.61
CA ALA A 296 -11.11 4.22 -6.06
C ALA A 296 -12.34 3.53 -6.68
N MET A 297 -12.73 2.37 -6.16
CA MET A 297 -13.92 1.64 -6.61
C MET A 297 -15.20 2.43 -6.33
N ALA A 298 -15.31 3.08 -5.16
CA ALA A 298 -16.45 3.92 -4.82
C ALA A 298 -16.58 5.13 -5.75
N LEU A 299 -15.47 5.75 -6.15
CA LEU A 299 -15.45 6.84 -7.13
C LEU A 299 -15.87 6.37 -8.52
N VAL A 300 -15.31 5.27 -9.01
CA VAL A 300 -15.70 4.69 -10.29
C VAL A 300 -17.19 4.37 -10.31
N PHE A 301 -17.70 3.74 -9.25
CA PHE A 301 -19.12 3.43 -9.11
C PHE A 301 -19.98 4.70 -9.06
N PHE A 302 -19.56 5.72 -8.29
CA PHE A 302 -20.25 7.00 -8.22
C PHE A 302 -20.37 7.65 -9.60
N PHE A 303 -19.29 7.71 -10.37
CA PHE A 303 -19.34 8.28 -11.71
C PHE A 303 -20.22 7.46 -12.64
N ALA A 304 -20.12 6.12 -12.61
CA ALA A 304 -20.96 5.25 -13.44
C ALA A 304 -22.46 5.38 -13.13
N VAL A 305 -22.84 5.68 -11.88
CA VAL A 305 -24.25 5.81 -11.47
C VAL A 305 -24.79 7.21 -11.70
N ILE A 306 -24.02 8.25 -11.35
CA ILE A 306 -24.48 9.64 -11.43
C ILE A 306 -24.36 10.19 -12.85
N PHE A 307 -23.37 9.70 -13.60
CA PHE A 307 -23.07 10.16 -14.95
C PHE A 307 -22.93 8.96 -15.91
N PRO A 308 -24.02 8.21 -16.17
CA PRO A 308 -23.97 7.00 -16.98
C PRO A 308 -23.59 7.22 -18.46
N GLU A 309 -23.65 8.47 -18.92
CA GLU A 309 -23.34 8.89 -20.30
C GLU A 309 -21.87 9.35 -20.47
N LEU A 310 -21.06 9.36 -19.40
CA LEU A 310 -19.62 9.68 -19.41
C LEU A 310 -18.74 8.41 -19.51
#